data_AF-A0A9Q1DUF4-F1
#
_entry.id   AF-A0A9Q1DUF4-F1
#
_cell.length_a   1.000
_cell.length_b   1.000
_cell.length_c   1.000
_cell.angle_alpha   90.00
_cell.angle_beta   90.00
_cell.angle_gamma   90.00
#
_symmetry.space_group_name_H-M   'P 1'
#
loop_
_entity.id
_entity.type
_entity.pdbx_description
1 polymer ?
#
loop_
_entity_poly.entity_id
_entity_poly.type
_entity_poly.pdbx_seq_one_letter_code
_entity_poly.pdbx_strand_id
1 'polypeptide(L)'
;MDIGGLETVVANSAYVAARGSVDGAAAATMRDKKMRAKLVLPHIKQCEHMKTKVDLTFDSMCVKQPIGQRLFQQYLESVPTHKPSCELWKDIEDYNISEEKDRKQKAQKIVNKYYDSASKSFCKFLEEKAITRVKADYTNIRNDLFKESEKQMLKHLETTALDGFKKSMYFLRYVQFKWLEGQSVNEEWFMDFRVLGKGGFGEVHACQMKATGKMYANKKLNKKRLKKRKGYEGAIIEKRILAKVHSRFIVTLAYAFQTKNDLCLVMTIMNGGDLRCILMIIAMV
;
A
#
# COMPACT_ATOMS: atom_id res chain seq x y z
N MET A 1 22.85 -6.27 39.56
CA MET A 1 22.56 -5.67 38.24
C MET A 1 21.09 -5.90 37.93
N ASP A 2 20.34 -4.84 37.69
CA ASP A 2 18.90 -4.92 37.41
C ASP A 2 18.69 -5.54 36.01
N ILE A 3 18.25 -6.81 36.00
CA ILE A 3 18.03 -7.59 34.78
C ILE A 3 17.00 -6.88 33.86
N GLY A 4 16.00 -6.19 34.44
CA GLY A 4 14.99 -5.47 33.67
C GLY A 4 15.55 -4.24 32.94
N GLY A 5 16.55 -3.58 33.52
CA GLY A 5 17.26 -2.46 32.88
C GLY A 5 18.06 -2.92 31.65
N LEU A 6 18.76 -4.06 31.74
CA LEU A 6 19.56 -4.60 30.64
C LEU A 6 18.67 -5.08 29.48
N GLU A 7 17.58 -5.78 29.76
CA GLU A 7 16.61 -6.21 28.73
C GLU A 7 16.01 -5.03 27.98
N THR A 8 15.71 -3.94 28.69
CA THR A 8 15.15 -2.71 28.08
C THR A 8 16.16 -2.02 27.16
N VAL A 9 17.42 -1.93 27.58
CA VAL A 9 18.49 -1.33 26.75
C VAL A 9 18.70 -2.18 25.49
N VAL A 10 18.80 -3.50 25.62
CA VAL A 10 18.98 -4.42 24.48
C VAL A 10 17.81 -4.30 23.50
N ALA A 11 16.56 -4.28 23.98
CA ALA A 11 15.38 -4.13 23.13
C ALA A 11 15.32 -2.78 22.41
N ASN A 12 15.75 -1.70 23.07
CA ASN A 12 15.82 -0.37 22.46
C ASN A 12 16.92 -0.28 21.41
N SER A 13 18.12 -0.80 21.69
CA SER A 13 19.22 -0.83 20.73
C SER A 13 18.88 -1.67 19.51
N ALA A 14 18.26 -2.84 19.69
CA ALA A 14 17.78 -3.67 18.60
C ALA A 14 16.71 -2.96 17.76
N TYR A 15 15.77 -2.23 18.39
CA TYR A 15 14.77 -1.45 17.68
C TYR A 15 15.36 -0.27 16.89
N VAL A 16 16.33 0.45 17.46
CA VAL A 16 17.00 1.57 16.75
C VAL A 16 17.80 1.04 15.55
N ALA A 17 18.52 -0.06 15.72
CA ALA A 17 19.18 -0.74 14.61
C ALA A 17 18.17 -1.23 13.56
N ALA A 18 17.03 -1.77 14.00
CA ALA A 18 15.96 -2.23 13.12
C ALA A 18 15.29 -1.12 12.31
N ARG A 19 15.24 0.09 12.88
CA ARG A 19 14.68 1.26 12.25
C ARG A 19 15.57 1.77 11.11
N GLY A 20 16.89 1.85 11.31
CA GLY A 20 17.86 2.35 10.32
C GLY A 20 17.56 3.76 9.79
N SER A 21 18.44 4.31 8.93
CA SER A 21 18.18 5.59 8.23
C SER A 21 16.88 5.50 7.43
N VAL A 22 16.22 6.64 7.21
CA VAL A 22 14.98 6.81 6.45
C VAL A 22 15.08 6.20 5.04
N ASP A 23 16.31 5.99 4.55
CA ASP A 23 16.63 5.27 3.32
C ASP A 23 16.57 3.75 3.55
N GLY A 24 15.58 3.09 2.94
CA GLY A 24 15.23 1.67 3.12
C GLY A 24 16.32 0.60 2.85
N ALA A 25 17.60 0.99 2.70
CA ALA A 25 18.75 0.11 2.60
C ALA A 25 18.99 -0.70 3.90
N ALA A 26 18.76 -0.11 5.07
CA ALA A 26 18.94 -0.81 6.35
C ALA A 26 17.92 -1.95 6.57
N ALA A 27 16.72 -1.85 6.01
CA ALA A 27 15.72 -2.92 6.09
C ALA A 27 16.11 -4.17 5.27
N ALA A 28 17.01 -4.04 4.29
CA ALA A 28 17.44 -5.14 3.45
C ALA A 28 18.45 -6.06 4.14
N THR A 29 19.30 -5.54 5.03
CA THR A 29 20.33 -6.29 5.77
C THR A 29 19.75 -7.15 6.90
N MET A 30 18.52 -6.87 7.36
CA MET A 30 17.86 -7.62 8.45
C MET A 30 16.80 -8.62 7.99
N ARG A 31 16.78 -8.97 6.70
CA ARG A 31 15.84 -9.98 6.18
C ARG A 31 16.28 -11.38 6.59
N ASP A 32 15.37 -12.12 7.20
CA ASP A 32 15.57 -13.54 7.47
C ASP A 32 15.53 -14.32 6.15
N LYS A 33 16.65 -14.96 5.79
CA LYS A 33 16.80 -15.72 4.54
C LYS A 33 15.80 -16.87 4.42
N LYS A 34 15.53 -17.58 5.52
CA LYS A 34 14.60 -18.72 5.55
C LYS A 34 13.17 -18.26 5.32
N MET A 35 12.75 -17.18 5.98
CA MET A 35 11.43 -16.61 5.80
C MET A 35 11.26 -15.97 4.42
N ARG A 36 12.32 -15.33 3.88
CA ARG A 36 12.33 -14.78 2.53
C ARG A 36 12.18 -15.88 1.47
N ALA A 37 12.81 -17.04 1.67
CA ALA A 37 12.71 -18.19 0.77
C ALA A 37 11.31 -18.80 0.69
N LYS A 38 10.42 -18.51 1.65
CA LYS A 38 8.99 -18.88 1.57
C LYS A 38 8.19 -18.00 0.61
N LEU A 39 8.70 -16.82 0.25
CA LEU A 39 8.03 -15.88 -0.68
C LEU A 39 8.40 -16.21 -2.14
N VAL A 40 7.95 -17.37 -2.60
CA VAL A 40 8.17 -17.87 -3.96
C VAL A 40 6.84 -17.91 -4.69
N LEU A 41 6.85 -17.46 -5.95
CA LEU A 41 5.66 -17.56 -6.79
C LEU A 41 5.44 -19.02 -7.20
N PRO A 42 4.24 -19.56 -6.97
CA PRO A 42 3.90 -20.93 -7.37
C PRO A 42 3.84 -21.08 -8.89
N HIS A 43 3.87 -22.32 -9.39
CA HIS A 43 3.63 -22.57 -10.81
C HIS A 43 2.20 -22.17 -11.21
N ILE A 44 2.00 -21.65 -12.43
CA ILE A 44 0.72 -21.09 -12.90
C ILE A 44 -0.46 -22.07 -12.70
N LYS A 45 -0.27 -23.36 -13.01
CA LYS A 45 -1.28 -24.41 -12.81
C LYS A 45 -1.77 -24.54 -11.36
N GLN A 46 -0.95 -24.22 -10.36
CA GLN A 46 -1.35 -24.26 -8.95
C GLN A 46 -2.30 -23.10 -8.59
N CYS A 47 -2.32 -22.05 -9.42
CA CYS A 47 -3.14 -20.86 -9.21
C CYS A 47 -4.42 -20.82 -10.04
N GLU A 48 -4.73 -21.87 -10.81
CA GLU A 48 -5.90 -21.88 -11.69
C GLU A 48 -7.20 -21.56 -10.92
N HIS A 49 -7.36 -22.19 -9.75
CA HIS A 49 -8.49 -21.99 -8.85
C HIS A 49 -8.60 -20.58 -8.27
N MET A 50 -7.53 -19.77 -8.31
CA MET A 50 -7.58 -18.39 -7.82
C MET A 50 -8.35 -17.48 -8.77
N LYS A 51 -8.45 -17.83 -10.06
CA LYS A 51 -9.21 -17.05 -11.04
C LYS A 51 -10.70 -16.91 -10.67
N THR A 52 -11.26 -17.87 -9.94
CA THR A 52 -12.66 -17.84 -9.48
C THR A 52 -12.82 -17.22 -8.08
N LYS A 53 -11.73 -17.08 -7.32
CA LYS A 53 -11.74 -16.50 -5.95
C LYS A 53 -11.45 -15.01 -5.91
N VAL A 54 -10.67 -14.51 -6.86
CA VAL A 54 -10.22 -13.12 -6.89
C VAL A 54 -11.29 -12.26 -7.55
N ASP A 55 -11.51 -11.06 -7.00
CA ASP A 55 -12.30 -10.02 -7.67
C ASP A 55 -11.58 -9.55 -8.94
N LEU A 56 -12.21 -9.81 -10.09
CA LEU A 56 -11.67 -9.53 -11.43
C LEU A 56 -12.26 -8.26 -12.06
N THR A 57 -12.91 -7.40 -11.27
CA THR A 57 -13.35 -6.08 -11.72
C THR A 57 -12.14 -5.18 -12.01
N PHE A 58 -12.25 -4.31 -13.02
CA PHE A 58 -11.16 -3.44 -13.44
C PHE A 58 -10.68 -2.53 -12.31
N ASP A 59 -11.61 -1.86 -11.64
CA ASP A 59 -11.33 -0.95 -10.52
C ASP A 59 -10.59 -1.67 -9.37
N SER A 60 -11.02 -2.87 -9.00
CA SER A 60 -10.38 -3.65 -7.94
C SER A 60 -8.97 -4.11 -8.33
N MET A 61 -8.81 -4.69 -9.51
CA MET A 61 -7.57 -5.33 -9.94
C MET A 61 -6.53 -4.33 -10.47
N CYS A 62 -6.94 -3.44 -11.37
CA CYS A 62 -6.03 -2.59 -12.15
C CYS A 62 -5.88 -1.19 -11.58
N VAL A 63 -6.74 -0.75 -10.65
CA VAL A 63 -6.67 0.61 -10.08
C VAL A 63 -6.35 0.57 -8.59
N LYS A 64 -7.15 -0.14 -7.78
CA LYS A 64 -7.01 -0.13 -6.32
C LYS A 64 -5.88 -1.00 -5.78
N GLN A 65 -5.57 -2.11 -6.44
CA GLN A 65 -4.53 -3.04 -5.98
C GLN A 65 -3.17 -2.69 -6.59
N PRO A 66 -2.16 -2.29 -5.78
CA PRO A 66 -0.89 -1.76 -6.31
C PRO A 66 -0.13 -2.75 -7.22
N ILE A 67 -0.12 -4.03 -6.89
CA ILE A 67 0.54 -5.05 -7.72
C ILE A 67 -0.22 -5.24 -9.04
N GLY A 68 -1.55 -5.24 -9.00
CA GLY A 68 -2.37 -5.39 -10.19
C GLY A 68 -2.29 -4.18 -11.10
N GLN A 69 -2.36 -2.96 -10.56
CA GLN A 69 -2.10 -1.71 -11.29
C GLN A 69 -0.72 -1.71 -11.94
N ARG A 70 0.33 -2.10 -11.21
CA ARG A 70 1.70 -2.16 -11.75
C ARG A 70 1.82 -3.15 -12.90
N LEU A 71 1.24 -4.35 -12.76
CA LEU A 71 1.25 -5.37 -13.82
C LEU A 71 0.41 -4.94 -15.02
N PHE A 72 -0.70 -4.24 -14.79
CA PHE A 72 -1.51 -3.68 -15.86
C PHE A 72 -0.75 -2.59 -16.63
N GLN A 73 -0.09 -1.65 -15.94
CA GLN A 73 0.78 -0.67 -16.60
C GLN A 73 1.90 -1.33 -17.41
N GLN A 74 2.57 -2.36 -16.88
CA GLN A 74 3.58 -3.12 -17.63
C GLN A 74 3.01 -3.78 -18.90
N TYR A 75 1.78 -4.30 -18.81
CA TYR A 75 1.06 -4.81 -19.99
C TYR A 75 0.78 -3.70 -21.01
N LEU A 76 0.26 -2.54 -20.58
CA LEU A 76 -0.03 -1.43 -21.48
C LEU A 76 1.25 -0.90 -22.18
N GLU A 77 2.39 -0.91 -21.49
CA GLU A 77 3.68 -0.55 -22.08
C GLU A 77 4.15 -1.54 -23.15
N SER A 78 3.79 -2.82 -23.01
CA SER A 78 4.16 -3.86 -23.97
C SER A 78 3.34 -3.81 -25.26
N VAL A 79 2.20 -3.11 -25.28
CA VAL A 79 1.28 -3.03 -26.41
C VAL A 79 1.30 -1.61 -26.99
N PRO A 80 1.83 -1.39 -28.21
CA PRO A 80 2.01 -0.04 -28.78
C PRO A 80 0.73 0.82 -28.83
N THR A 81 -0.43 0.21 -29.05
CA THR A 81 -1.72 0.92 -29.13
C THR A 81 -2.15 1.55 -27.80
N HIS A 82 -1.72 0.99 -26.66
CA HIS A 82 -2.06 1.48 -25.33
C HIS A 82 -1.00 2.40 -24.71
N LYS A 83 0.17 2.49 -25.33
CA LYS A 83 1.31 3.24 -24.80
C LYS A 83 0.98 4.72 -24.52
N PRO A 84 0.29 5.49 -25.39
CA PRO A 84 -0.06 6.87 -25.08
C PRO A 84 -0.94 6.99 -23.82
N SER A 85 -1.93 6.12 -23.65
CA SER A 85 -2.82 6.09 -22.49
C SER A 85 -2.07 5.74 -21.21
N CYS A 86 -1.11 4.81 -21.27
CA CYS A 86 -0.29 4.44 -20.12
C CYS A 86 0.65 5.57 -19.69
N GLU A 87 1.28 6.25 -20.65
CA GLU A 87 2.16 7.38 -20.35
C GLU A 87 1.35 8.57 -19.81
N LEU A 88 0.16 8.85 -20.35
CA LEU A 88 -0.74 9.87 -19.80
C LEU A 88 -1.08 9.56 -18.34
N TRP A 89 -1.41 8.30 -18.01
CA TRP A 89 -1.70 7.89 -16.63
C TRP A 89 -0.51 8.23 -15.70
N LYS A 90 0.70 7.79 -16.07
CA LYS A 90 1.90 8.03 -15.27
C LYS A 90 2.22 9.52 -15.11
N ASP A 91 2.06 10.30 -16.17
CA ASP A 91 2.30 11.75 -16.13
C ASP A 91 1.26 12.47 -15.25
N ILE A 92 -0.01 12.01 -15.24
CA ILE A 92 -1.04 12.52 -14.29
C ILE A 92 -0.70 12.16 -12.85
N GLU A 93 -0.29 10.91 -12.57
CA GLU A 93 0.13 10.48 -11.23
C GLU A 93 1.33 11.30 -10.73
N ASP A 94 2.32 11.53 -11.60
CA ASP A 94 3.49 12.36 -11.31
C ASP A 94 3.10 13.83 -11.05
N TYR A 95 2.21 14.40 -11.88
CA TYR A 95 1.69 15.76 -11.67
C TYR A 95 1.01 15.90 -10.29
N ASN A 96 0.18 14.94 -9.89
CA ASN A 96 -0.58 14.98 -8.65
C ASN A 96 0.31 15.00 -7.39
N ILE A 97 1.50 14.39 -7.46
CA ILE A 97 2.46 14.34 -6.34
C ILE A 97 3.58 15.39 -6.44
N SER A 98 3.62 16.17 -7.51
CA SER A 98 4.67 17.17 -7.75
C SER A 98 4.49 18.43 -6.90
N GLU A 99 5.60 19.12 -6.63
CA GLU A 99 5.60 20.45 -6.03
C GLU A 99 5.04 21.50 -7.00
N GLU A 100 4.47 22.58 -6.47
CA GLU A 100 3.81 23.63 -7.28
C GLU A 100 4.73 24.26 -8.32
N LYS A 101 6.02 24.43 -7.99
CA LYS A 101 7.05 24.98 -8.90
C LYS A 101 7.21 24.16 -10.18
N ASP A 102 7.06 22.83 -10.09
CA ASP A 102 7.29 21.90 -11.20
C ASP A 102 6.00 21.62 -11.98
N ARG A 103 4.84 21.74 -11.31
CA ARG A 103 3.53 21.39 -11.87
C ARG A 103 3.18 22.17 -13.13
N LYS A 104 3.53 23.46 -13.22
CA LYS A 104 3.24 24.26 -14.43
C LYS A 104 3.90 23.66 -15.68
N GLN A 105 5.18 23.32 -15.57
CA GLN A 105 5.93 22.71 -16.67
C GLN A 105 5.39 21.32 -17.01
N LYS A 106 5.06 20.52 -15.99
CA LYS A 106 4.47 19.18 -16.19
C LYS A 106 3.09 19.27 -16.85
N ALA A 107 2.22 20.19 -16.42
CA ALA A 107 0.91 20.40 -17.03
C ALA A 107 1.02 20.81 -18.50
N GLN A 108 1.92 21.75 -18.83
CA GLN A 108 2.19 22.14 -20.22
C GLN A 108 2.65 20.95 -21.05
N LYS A 109 3.58 20.14 -20.53
CA LYS A 109 4.10 18.94 -21.22
C LYS A 109 2.98 17.94 -21.50
N ILE A 110 2.11 17.69 -20.52
CA ILE A 110 0.95 16.80 -20.64
C ILE A 110 0.00 17.32 -21.74
N VAL A 111 -0.34 18.61 -21.70
CA VAL A 111 -1.23 19.23 -22.69
C VAL A 111 -0.67 19.10 -24.11
N ASN A 112 0.59 19.48 -24.32
CA ASN A 112 1.23 19.42 -25.64
C ASN A 112 1.33 17.98 -26.17
N LYS A 113 1.55 17.00 -25.28
CA LYS A 113 1.76 15.62 -25.67
C LYS A 113 0.47 14.85 -25.93
N TYR A 114 -0.57 15.04 -25.11
CA TYR A 114 -1.75 14.17 -25.13
C TYR A 114 -3.05 14.86 -25.56
N TYR A 115 -3.10 16.19 -25.54
CA TYR A 115 -4.31 16.98 -25.83
C TYR A 115 -4.24 17.76 -27.15
N ASP A 116 -3.07 17.78 -27.80
CA ASP A 116 -2.89 18.36 -29.13
C ASP A 116 -3.19 17.33 -30.21
N SER A 117 -4.13 17.62 -31.11
CA SER A 117 -4.50 16.73 -32.22
C SER A 117 -3.37 16.52 -33.23
N ALA A 118 -2.39 17.44 -33.28
CA ALA A 118 -1.19 17.29 -34.08
C ALA A 118 -0.15 16.32 -33.46
N SER A 119 -0.29 15.98 -32.17
CA SER A 119 0.65 15.09 -31.48
C SER A 119 0.45 13.63 -31.88
N LYS A 120 1.57 12.91 -32.06
CA LYS A 120 1.57 11.45 -32.26
C LYS A 120 0.99 10.68 -31.07
N SER A 121 1.04 11.26 -29.87
CA SER A 121 0.52 10.68 -28.63
C SER A 121 -0.87 11.23 -28.26
N PHE A 122 -1.56 11.88 -29.20
CA PHE A 122 -2.90 12.43 -28.96
C PHE A 122 -3.89 11.36 -28.47
N CYS A 123 -4.49 11.61 -27.31
CA CYS A 123 -5.44 10.70 -26.68
C CYS A 123 -6.86 10.94 -27.22
N LYS A 124 -7.18 10.29 -28.35
CA LYS A 124 -8.47 10.42 -29.05
C LYS A 124 -9.72 10.07 -28.23
N PHE A 125 -9.57 9.36 -27.11
CA PHE A 125 -10.67 9.01 -26.22
C PHE A 125 -11.09 10.18 -25.31
N LEU A 126 -10.31 11.27 -25.25
CA LEU A 126 -10.65 12.44 -24.47
C LEU A 126 -11.73 13.25 -25.19
N GLU A 127 -12.80 13.58 -24.47
CA GLU A 127 -13.89 14.41 -25.00
C GLU A 127 -13.44 15.86 -25.21
N GLU A 128 -13.98 16.52 -26.23
CA GLU A 128 -13.64 17.91 -26.58
C GLU A 128 -13.84 18.87 -25.41
N LYS A 129 -14.91 18.70 -24.62
CA LYS A 129 -15.17 19.50 -23.41
C LYS A 129 -14.04 19.38 -22.38
N ALA A 130 -13.51 18.18 -22.17
CA ALA A 130 -12.41 17.95 -21.25
C ALA A 130 -11.11 18.56 -21.80
N ILE A 131 -10.87 18.43 -23.11
CA ILE A 131 -9.70 19.03 -23.77
C ILE A 131 -9.70 20.55 -23.63
N THR A 132 -10.82 21.20 -23.96
CA THR A 132 -10.95 22.66 -23.89
C THR A 132 -10.79 23.18 -22.47
N ARG A 133 -11.39 22.51 -21.47
CA ARG A 133 -11.22 22.86 -20.05
C ARG A 133 -9.75 22.81 -19.64
N VAL A 134 -9.06 21.71 -19.92
CA VAL A 134 -7.66 21.54 -19.52
C VAL A 134 -6.76 22.57 -20.24
N LYS A 135 -6.96 22.79 -21.54
CA LYS A 135 -6.20 23.79 -22.31
C LYS A 135 -6.40 25.23 -21.82
N ALA A 136 -7.58 25.55 -21.29
CA ALA A 136 -7.86 26.88 -20.73
C ALA A 136 -7.28 27.07 -19.31
N ASP A 137 -7.13 25.98 -18.55
CA ASP A 137 -6.91 26.06 -17.09
C ASP A 137 -5.53 25.53 -16.64
N TYR A 138 -4.71 24.98 -17.54
CA TYR A 138 -3.43 24.36 -17.15
C TYR A 138 -2.42 25.33 -16.52
N THR A 139 -2.57 26.64 -16.74
CA THR A 139 -1.75 27.69 -16.12
C THR A 139 -2.06 27.90 -14.64
N ASN A 140 -3.25 27.49 -14.17
CA ASN A 140 -3.70 27.69 -12.79
C ASN A 140 -3.30 26.56 -11.84
N ILE A 141 -2.64 25.50 -12.34
CA ILE A 141 -1.94 24.46 -11.54
C ILE A 141 -2.86 23.77 -10.50
N ARG A 142 -4.15 23.62 -10.82
CA ARG A 142 -5.11 23.00 -9.91
C ARG A 142 -4.78 21.54 -9.65
N ASN A 143 -5.00 21.09 -8.41
CA ASN A 143 -4.85 19.68 -8.00
C ASN A 143 -5.79 18.73 -8.76
N ASP A 144 -6.92 19.21 -9.25
CA ASP A 144 -7.96 18.42 -9.93
C ASP A 144 -8.00 18.65 -11.44
N LEU A 145 -6.98 19.32 -12.00
CA LEU A 145 -6.91 19.70 -13.42
C LEU A 145 -7.20 18.52 -14.36
N PHE A 146 -6.58 17.37 -14.11
CA PHE A 146 -6.67 16.18 -14.97
C PHE A 146 -7.69 15.13 -14.49
N LYS A 147 -8.47 15.40 -13.43
CA LYS A 147 -9.34 14.40 -12.79
C LYS A 147 -10.40 13.81 -13.73
N GLU A 148 -10.98 14.63 -14.61
CA GLU A 148 -11.94 14.14 -15.60
C GLU A 148 -11.25 13.34 -16.71
N SER A 149 -10.07 13.76 -17.15
CA SER A 149 -9.28 13.04 -18.15
C SER A 149 -8.80 11.68 -17.63
N GLU A 150 -8.42 11.60 -16.35
CA GLU A 150 -8.11 10.35 -15.67
C GLU A 150 -9.32 9.39 -15.69
N LYS A 151 -10.51 9.89 -15.36
CA LYS A 151 -11.74 9.09 -15.42
C LYS A 151 -12.06 8.57 -16.84
N GLN A 152 -11.94 9.42 -17.86
CA GLN A 152 -12.14 9.03 -19.26
C GLN A 152 -11.10 8.01 -19.72
N MET A 153 -9.83 8.21 -19.35
CA MET A 153 -8.73 7.29 -19.63
C MET A 153 -8.96 5.92 -18.98
N LEU A 154 -9.34 5.87 -17.70
CA LEU A 154 -9.63 4.61 -17.00
C LEU A 154 -10.79 3.85 -17.66
N LYS A 155 -11.87 4.54 -18.02
CA LYS A 155 -13.00 3.93 -18.75
C LYS A 155 -12.59 3.39 -20.12
N HIS A 156 -11.77 4.14 -20.85
CA HIS A 156 -11.23 3.71 -22.13
C HIS A 156 -10.35 2.46 -21.99
N LEU A 157 -9.46 2.42 -21.00
CA LEU A 157 -8.57 1.28 -20.73
C LEU A 157 -9.35 0.04 -20.27
N GLU A 158 -10.38 0.22 -19.45
CA GLU A 158 -11.30 -0.87 -19.07
C GLU A 158 -11.94 -1.52 -20.30
N THR A 159 -12.36 -0.71 -21.27
CA THR A 159 -13.06 -1.18 -22.47
C THR A 159 -12.10 -1.82 -23.48
N THR A 160 -10.91 -1.25 -23.67
CA THR A 160 -10.01 -1.60 -24.78
C THR A 160 -8.88 -2.53 -24.40
N ALA A 161 -8.43 -2.53 -23.14
CA ALA A 161 -7.21 -3.23 -22.72
C ALA A 161 -7.47 -4.38 -21.73
N LEU A 162 -8.61 -4.38 -21.03
CA LEU A 162 -8.88 -5.35 -19.96
C LEU A 162 -8.93 -6.80 -20.44
N ASP A 163 -9.61 -7.08 -21.56
CA ASP A 163 -9.71 -8.43 -22.11
C ASP A 163 -8.33 -8.97 -22.52
N GLY A 164 -7.55 -8.15 -23.23
CA GLY A 164 -6.17 -8.49 -23.60
C GLY A 164 -5.27 -8.70 -22.37
N PHE A 165 -5.41 -7.87 -21.33
CA PHE A 165 -4.70 -8.06 -20.07
C PHE A 165 -5.04 -9.41 -19.43
N LYS A 166 -6.33 -9.75 -19.31
CA LYS A 166 -6.79 -11.03 -18.72
C LYS A 166 -6.28 -12.26 -19.47
N LYS A 167 -5.98 -12.13 -20.77
CA LYS A 167 -5.38 -13.19 -21.60
C LYS A 167 -3.84 -13.19 -21.59
N SER A 168 -3.21 -12.17 -21.02
CA SER A 168 -1.77 -12.00 -21.02
C SER A 168 -1.06 -12.73 -19.86
N MET A 169 0.26 -12.89 -19.99
CA MET A 169 1.11 -13.38 -18.90
C MET A 169 1.12 -12.48 -17.66
N TYR A 170 0.82 -11.18 -17.81
CA TYR A 170 0.78 -10.24 -16.69
C TYR A 170 -0.39 -10.53 -15.75
N PHE A 171 -1.54 -10.94 -16.30
CA PHE A 171 -2.66 -11.40 -15.49
C PHE A 171 -2.33 -12.71 -14.78
N LEU A 172 -1.70 -13.68 -15.46
CA LEU A 172 -1.25 -14.91 -14.80
C LEU A 172 -0.28 -14.62 -13.65
N ARG A 173 0.62 -13.63 -13.83
CA ARG A 173 1.51 -13.14 -12.77
C ARG A 173 0.73 -12.50 -11.61
N TYR A 174 -0.30 -11.71 -11.88
CA TYR A 174 -1.17 -11.14 -10.85
C TYR A 174 -1.82 -12.24 -10.01
N VAL A 175 -2.35 -13.28 -10.66
CA VAL A 175 -2.97 -14.42 -9.98
C VAL A 175 -1.96 -15.17 -9.10
N GLN A 176 -0.71 -15.33 -9.52
CA GLN A 176 0.36 -15.90 -8.66
C GLN A 176 0.61 -15.05 -7.41
N PHE A 177 0.60 -13.72 -7.53
CA PHE A 177 0.73 -12.82 -6.37
C PHE A 177 -0.48 -12.90 -5.43
N LYS A 178 -1.70 -13.01 -5.98
CA LYS A 178 -2.91 -13.22 -5.16
C LYS A 178 -2.89 -14.55 -4.44
N TRP A 179 -2.34 -15.59 -5.05
CA TRP A 179 -2.12 -16.86 -4.38
C TRP A 179 -1.14 -16.70 -3.20
N LEU A 180 -0.04 -15.99 -3.42
CA LEU A 180 0.97 -15.75 -2.38
C LEU A 180 0.40 -14.92 -1.21
N GLU A 181 -0.41 -13.91 -1.52
CA GLU A 181 -1.13 -13.12 -0.50
C GLU A 181 -2.12 -13.96 0.31
N GLY A 182 -2.74 -14.98 -0.30
CA GLY A 182 -3.67 -15.89 0.36
C GLY A 182 -3.02 -16.93 1.28
N GLN A 183 -1.68 -16.98 1.37
CA GLN A 183 -1.00 -17.92 2.24
C GLN A 183 -1.17 -17.56 3.72
N SER A 184 -1.10 -18.58 4.59
CA SER A 184 -1.26 -18.37 6.03
C SER A 184 -0.08 -17.59 6.61
N VAL A 185 -0.41 -16.54 7.34
CA VAL A 185 0.54 -15.74 8.11
C VAL A 185 0.25 -15.93 9.60
N ASN A 186 1.28 -16.27 10.36
CA ASN A 186 1.23 -16.51 11.80
C ASN A 186 2.34 -15.73 12.53
N GLU A 187 2.47 -15.94 13.84
CA GLU A 187 3.45 -15.26 14.68
C GLU A 187 4.92 -15.49 14.25
N GLU A 188 5.25 -16.61 13.61
CA GLU A 188 6.62 -16.92 13.19
C GLU A 188 7.16 -15.93 12.15
N TRP A 189 6.26 -15.31 11.38
CA TRP A 189 6.61 -14.31 10.36
C TRP A 189 7.08 -12.99 10.94
N PHE A 190 6.83 -12.75 12.23
CA PHE A 190 7.15 -11.49 12.89
C PHE A 190 8.20 -11.68 13.96
N MET A 191 9.00 -10.63 14.15
CA MET A 191 9.92 -10.48 15.26
C MET A 191 9.49 -9.24 16.04
N ASP A 192 9.07 -9.40 17.29
CA ASP A 192 8.75 -8.28 18.16
C ASP A 192 10.03 -7.72 18.79
N PHE A 193 10.05 -6.40 18.99
CA PHE A 193 11.10 -5.67 19.69
C PHE A 193 10.53 -5.16 21.02
N ARG A 194 10.52 -3.84 21.22
CA ARG A 194 10.01 -3.18 22.42
C ARG A 194 8.50 -2.98 22.41
N VAL A 195 7.94 -2.82 23.61
CA VAL A 195 6.57 -2.34 23.83
C VAL A 195 6.52 -0.85 23.50
N LEU A 196 5.59 -0.46 22.63
CA LEU A 196 5.29 0.93 22.26
C LEU A 196 4.21 1.54 23.17
N GLY A 197 3.30 0.71 23.68
CA GLY A 197 2.23 1.17 24.55
C GLY A 197 1.47 0.02 25.19
N LYS A 198 0.90 0.28 26.37
CA LYS A 198 0.06 -0.67 27.11
C LYS A 198 -1.38 -0.15 27.12
N GLY A 199 -2.32 -1.02 26.76
CA GLY A 199 -3.74 -0.71 26.71
C GLY A 199 -4.57 -1.62 27.62
N GLY A 200 -5.88 -1.35 27.69
CA GLY A 200 -6.78 -2.09 28.58
C GLY A 200 -6.87 -3.59 28.32
N PHE A 201 -6.64 -4.04 27.08
CA PHE A 201 -6.76 -5.44 26.67
C PHE A 201 -5.42 -6.13 26.38
N GLY A 202 -4.29 -5.42 26.44
CA GLY A 202 -2.98 -5.96 26.09
C GLY A 202 -1.98 -4.88 25.74
N GLU A 203 -1.06 -5.18 24.83
CA GLU A 203 0.11 -4.35 24.57
C GLU A 203 0.34 -4.19 23.06
N VAL A 204 0.96 -3.08 22.68
CA VAL A 204 1.39 -2.81 21.31
C VAL A 204 2.90 -2.94 21.27
N HIS A 205 3.40 -3.83 20.42
CA HIS A 205 4.84 -4.04 20.22
C HIS A 205 5.27 -3.42 18.89
N ALA A 206 6.47 -2.86 18.84
CA ALA A 206 7.13 -2.68 17.54
C ALA A 206 7.53 -4.07 17.03
N CYS A 207 7.27 -4.37 15.77
CA CYS A 207 7.65 -5.64 15.17
C CYS A 207 8.17 -5.47 13.74
N GLN A 208 8.85 -6.48 13.23
CA GLN A 208 9.33 -6.54 11.86
C GLN A 208 8.82 -7.82 11.19
N MET A 209 8.36 -7.69 9.96
CA MET A 209 8.07 -8.83 9.09
C MET A 209 9.40 -9.43 8.62
N LYS A 210 9.77 -10.60 9.15
CA LYS A 210 11.09 -11.23 8.96
C LYS A 210 11.46 -11.40 7.48
N ALA A 211 10.48 -11.75 6.65
CA ALA A 211 10.71 -12.00 5.22
C ALA A 211 11.03 -10.71 4.42
N THR A 212 10.47 -9.56 4.80
CA THR A 212 10.59 -8.31 4.03
C THR A 212 11.49 -7.27 4.69
N GLY A 213 11.69 -7.39 6.02
CA GLY A 213 12.39 -6.40 6.84
C GLY A 213 11.51 -5.19 7.19
N LYS A 214 10.24 -5.16 6.77
CA LYS A 214 9.36 -4.01 6.99
C LYS A 214 8.88 -3.94 8.45
N MET A 215 8.98 -2.74 9.03
CA MET A 215 8.54 -2.45 10.40
C MET A 215 7.04 -2.21 10.49
N TYR A 216 6.44 -2.66 11.58
CA TYR A 216 5.02 -2.57 11.90
C TYR A 216 4.81 -2.40 13.42
N ALA A 217 3.58 -2.09 13.80
CA ALA A 217 3.11 -2.21 15.18
C ALA A 217 2.21 -3.46 15.28
N ASN A 218 2.45 -4.30 16.28
CA ASN A 218 1.66 -5.49 16.58
C ASN A 218 0.84 -5.25 17.85
N LYS A 219 -0.45 -4.93 17.69
CA LYS A 219 -1.40 -4.80 18.80
C LYS A 219 -1.87 -6.20 19.20
N LYS A 220 -1.41 -6.67 20.36
CA LYS A 220 -1.74 -7.97 20.94
C LYS A 220 -2.85 -7.81 21.97
N LEU A 221 -4.01 -8.40 21.70
CA LEU A 221 -5.18 -8.36 22.57
C LEU A 221 -5.34 -9.71 23.27
N ASN A 222 -5.20 -9.73 24.60
CA ASN A 222 -5.24 -10.96 25.36
C ASN A 222 -6.65 -11.57 25.39
N LYS A 223 -6.77 -12.82 24.92
CA LYS A 223 -8.05 -13.53 24.80
C LYS A 223 -8.77 -13.69 26.14
N LYS A 224 -8.04 -13.97 27.23
CA LYS A 224 -8.65 -14.08 28.57
C LYS A 224 -9.21 -12.75 29.04
N ARG A 225 -8.49 -11.65 28.82
CA ARG A 225 -8.95 -10.28 29.16
C ARG A 225 -10.15 -9.86 28.31
N LEU A 226 -10.13 -10.14 27.00
CA LEU A 226 -11.26 -9.90 26.09
C LEU A 226 -12.51 -10.66 26.56
N LYS A 227 -12.39 -11.94 26.89
CA LYS A 227 -13.50 -12.74 27.41
C LYS A 227 -14.05 -12.17 28.72
N LYS A 228 -13.18 -11.89 29.69
CA LYS A 228 -13.58 -11.38 31.01
C LYS A 228 -14.36 -10.06 30.93
N ARG A 229 -13.99 -9.18 30.00
CA ARG A 229 -14.58 -7.84 29.84
C ARG A 229 -15.55 -7.74 28.66
N LYS A 230 -15.98 -8.86 28.07
CA LYS A 230 -16.87 -8.92 26.90
C LYS A 230 -16.41 -8.05 25.71
N GLY A 231 -15.10 -7.94 25.48
CA GLY A 231 -14.50 -7.04 24.49
C GLY A 231 -14.36 -7.58 23.06
N TYR A 232 -14.83 -8.80 22.78
CA TYR A 232 -14.65 -9.45 21.46
C TYR A 232 -15.31 -8.67 20.33
N GLU A 233 -16.51 -8.13 20.55
CA GLU A 233 -17.24 -7.37 19.53
C GLU A 233 -16.46 -6.12 19.12
N GLY A 234 -15.96 -5.35 20.10
CA GLY A 234 -15.11 -4.19 19.85
C GLY A 234 -13.85 -4.53 19.07
N ALA A 235 -13.18 -5.65 19.41
CA ALA A 235 -12.00 -6.12 18.68
C ALA A 235 -12.31 -6.51 17.22
N ILE A 236 -13.46 -7.13 16.96
CA ILE A 236 -13.91 -7.49 15.60
C ILE A 236 -14.26 -6.24 14.80
N ILE A 237 -14.96 -5.27 15.40
CA ILE A 237 -15.30 -3.99 14.77
C ILE A 237 -14.02 -3.24 14.39
N GLU A 238 -13.07 -3.13 15.31
CA GLU A 238 -11.76 -2.50 15.05
C GLU A 238 -11.06 -3.15 13.86
N LYS A 239 -10.94 -4.50 13.85
CA LYS A 239 -10.37 -5.23 12.71
C LYS A 239 -11.11 -4.90 11.41
N ARG A 240 -12.43 -4.95 11.39
CA ARG A 240 -13.25 -4.75 10.18
C ARG A 240 -13.11 -3.34 9.61
N ILE A 241 -13.06 -2.32 10.48
CA ILE A 241 -12.86 -0.93 10.06
C ILE A 241 -11.46 -0.78 9.47
N LEU A 242 -10.43 -1.20 10.20
CA LEU A 242 -9.04 -1.04 9.75
C LEU A 242 -8.71 -1.85 8.48
N ALA A 243 -9.43 -2.96 8.22
CA ALA A 243 -9.28 -3.75 7.00
C ALA A 243 -9.92 -3.10 5.75
N LYS A 244 -10.91 -2.21 5.94
CA LYS A 244 -11.62 -1.54 4.83
C LYS A 244 -11.06 -0.16 4.52
N VAL A 245 -10.58 0.54 5.55
CA VAL A 245 -10.12 1.93 5.42
C VAL A 245 -8.71 1.98 4.84
N HIS A 246 -8.58 2.69 3.72
CA HIS A 246 -7.31 2.98 3.07
C HIS A 246 -7.15 4.50 3.00
N SER A 247 -6.48 5.08 4.00
CA SER A 247 -6.25 6.53 4.09
C SER A 247 -4.86 6.78 4.67
N ARG A 248 -4.16 7.81 4.17
CA ARG A 248 -2.84 8.22 4.69
C ARG A 248 -2.90 8.73 6.14
N PHE A 249 -4.09 9.10 6.62
CA PHE A 249 -4.31 9.66 7.96
C PHE A 249 -4.82 8.63 8.98
N ILE A 250 -5.03 7.39 8.56
CA ILE A 250 -5.54 6.32 9.42
C ILE A 250 -4.55 5.15 9.35
N VAL A 251 -4.20 4.60 10.51
CA VAL A 251 -3.32 3.42 10.55
C VAL A 251 -3.92 2.29 9.71
N THR A 252 -3.12 1.70 8.83
CA THR A 252 -3.57 0.64 7.93
C THR A 252 -3.28 -0.72 8.55
N LEU A 253 -4.28 -1.60 8.58
CA LEU A 253 -4.08 -2.99 8.97
C LEU A 253 -3.42 -3.76 7.83
N ALA A 254 -2.27 -4.37 8.10
CA ALA A 254 -1.56 -5.22 7.14
C ALA A 254 -1.86 -6.70 7.35
N TYR A 255 -1.90 -7.17 8.61
CA TYR A 255 -2.17 -8.57 8.93
C TYR A 255 -3.03 -8.70 10.17
N ALA A 256 -3.84 -9.75 10.23
CA ALA A 256 -4.55 -10.15 11.43
C ALA A 256 -4.44 -11.67 11.61
N PHE A 257 -3.92 -12.10 12.76
CA PHE A 257 -3.77 -13.51 13.12
C PHE A 257 -4.04 -13.71 14.61
N GLN A 258 -3.98 -14.95 15.07
CA GLN A 258 -4.12 -15.27 16.49
C GLN A 258 -3.00 -16.20 16.94
N THR A 259 -2.63 -16.05 18.20
CA THR A 259 -1.69 -16.94 18.90
C THR A 259 -2.47 -17.80 19.88
N LYS A 260 -1.78 -18.61 20.69
CA LYS A 260 -2.40 -19.35 21.80
C LYS A 260 -3.16 -18.40 22.75
N ASN A 261 -2.60 -17.22 23.03
CA ASN A 261 -3.09 -16.34 24.08
C ASN A 261 -3.72 -15.03 23.57
N ASP A 262 -3.41 -14.61 22.35
CA ASP A 262 -3.72 -13.25 21.87
C ASP A 262 -4.38 -13.23 20.49
N LEU A 263 -5.11 -12.16 20.22
CA LEU A 263 -5.47 -11.72 18.87
C LEU A 263 -4.48 -10.62 18.47
N CYS A 264 -3.86 -10.75 17.30
CA CYS A 264 -2.81 -9.85 16.82
C CYS A 264 -3.32 -9.03 15.63
N LEU A 265 -3.18 -7.71 15.72
CA LEU A 265 -3.43 -6.78 14.63
C LEU A 265 -2.11 -6.10 14.27
N VAL A 266 -1.54 -6.46 13.12
CA VAL A 266 -0.30 -5.87 12.61
C VAL A 266 -0.64 -4.70 11.70
N MET A 267 -0.21 -3.51 12.08
CA MET A 267 -0.61 -2.24 11.45
C MET A 267 0.57 -1.30 11.25
N THR A 268 0.34 -0.20 10.54
CA THR A 268 1.32 0.89 10.38
C THR A 268 1.94 1.29 11.72
N ILE A 269 3.27 1.30 11.80
CA ILE A 269 4.00 1.77 12.99
C ILE A 269 4.04 3.29 13.02
N MET A 270 3.68 3.88 14.17
CA MET A 270 3.75 5.31 14.43
C MET A 270 4.83 5.59 15.47
N ASN A 271 6.00 6.01 15.02
CA ASN A 271 7.19 6.14 15.87
C ASN A 271 7.20 7.40 16.76
N GLY A 272 6.32 8.37 16.50
CA GLY A 272 6.30 9.68 17.17
C GLY A 272 5.59 9.71 18.53
N GLY A 273 5.04 8.59 18.99
CA GLY A 273 4.16 8.58 20.17
C GLY A 273 2.78 9.17 19.87
N ASP A 274 1.97 9.33 20.92
CA ASP A 274 0.65 9.96 20.81
C ASP A 274 0.71 11.46 21.14
N LEU A 275 -0.29 12.22 20.67
CA LEU A 275 -0.37 13.67 20.88
C LEU A 275 -0.44 14.04 22.37
N ARG A 276 -1.02 13.18 23.21
CA ARG A 276 -1.11 13.44 24.65
C ARG A 276 0.29 13.47 25.28
N CYS A 277 1.12 12.49 24.94
CA CYS A 277 2.50 12.41 25.40
C CYS A 277 3.30 13.64 24.94
N ILE A 278 3.15 14.04 23.68
CA ILE A 278 3.83 15.23 23.13
C ILE A 278 3.39 16.49 23.87
N LEU A 279 2.08 16.69 24.07
CA LEU A 279 1.55 17.86 24.78
C LEU A 279 1.99 17.90 26.24
N MET A 280 2.05 16.75 26.92
CA MET A 280 2.55 16.68 28.29
C MET A 280 4.03 17.08 28.37
N ILE A 281 4.86 16.64 27.43
CA ILE A 281 6.28 17.02 27.39
C ILE A 281 6.42 18.53 27.17
N ILE A 282 5.67 19.10 26.23
CA ILE A 282 5.69 20.55 25.95
C ILE A 282 5.24 21.34 27.17
N ALA A 283 4.21 20.89 27.89
CA ALA A 283 3.71 21.58 29.08
C ALA A 283 4.68 21.52 30.29
N MET A 284 5.72 20.69 30.23
CA MET A 284 6.76 20.57 31.26
C MET A 284 8.02 21.40 30.95
N VAL A 285 8.08 22.07 29.80
CA VAL A 285 9.16 22.99 29.37
C VAL A 285 8.65 24.41 29.43
#